data_AF-A0AAP4QD95-F1
#
_entry.id   AF-A0AAP4QD95-F1
#
_cell.length_a   1.000
_cell.length_b   1.000
_cell.length_c   1.000
_cell.angle_alpha   90.00
_cell.angle_beta   90.00
_cell.angle_gamma   90.00
#
_symmetry.space_group_name_H-M   'P 1'
#
loop_
_entity.id
_entity.type
_entity.pdbx_description
1 polymer ?
#
loop_
_entity_poly.entity_id
_entity_poly.type
_entity_poly.pdbx_seq_one_letter_code
_entity_poly.pdbx_strand_id
1 'polypeptide(L)'
;MCIPIVVLVEYDFYNDGTGSKVYLFKDINNAIIFAKREAKTYLEDNSLTLEDFKGQHDTLDIMETNDSYYFNSWNDKNCDKYNIVVYEQEFKDKTTKLIN
;
A
#
# COMPACT_ATOMS: atom_id res chain seq x y z
N MET A 1 18.73 -5.87 -16.95
CA MET A 1 17.41 -6.30 -16.40
C MET A 1 16.72 -5.07 -15.85
N CYS A 2 15.43 -4.91 -16.10
CA CYS A 2 14.64 -3.87 -15.44
C CYS A 2 14.15 -4.46 -14.12
N ILE A 3 14.49 -3.82 -13.00
CA ILE A 3 13.97 -4.20 -11.68
C ILE A 3 12.51 -3.73 -11.67
N PRO A 4 11.54 -4.62 -11.46
CA PRO A 4 10.14 -4.24 -11.37
C PRO A 4 9.92 -3.42 -10.10
N ILE A 5 8.95 -2.52 -10.20
CA ILE A 5 8.45 -1.76 -9.06
C ILE A 5 7.13 -2.38 -8.63
N VAL A 6 7.04 -2.69 -7.35
CA VAL A 6 5.89 -3.31 -6.73
C VAL A 6 5.12 -2.22 -5.98
N VAL A 7 3.81 -2.17 -6.22
CA VAL A 7 2.87 -1.48 -5.32
C VAL A 7 2.08 -2.56 -4.60
N LEU A 8 2.28 -2.66 -3.29
CA LEU A 8 1.53 -3.55 -2.42
C LEU A 8 0.47 -2.72 -1.69
N VAL A 9 -0.78 -3.11 -1.84
CA VAL A 9 -1.92 -2.57 -1.08
C VAL A 9 -2.38 -3.66 -0.13
N GLU A 10 -2.45 -3.37 1.17
CA GLU A 10 -2.98 -4.26 2.19
C GLU A 10 -4.15 -3.58 2.89
N TYR A 11 -5.22 -4.33 3.12
CA TYR A 11 -6.40 -3.82 3.79
C TYR A 11 -6.96 -4.85 4.76
N ASP A 12 -7.48 -4.34 5.87
CA ASP A 12 -8.20 -5.11 6.88
C ASP A 12 -9.39 -4.24 7.29
N PHE A 13 -10.54 -4.51 6.70
CA PHE A 13 -11.77 -3.77 6.94
C PHE A 13 -12.70 -4.64 7.75
N TYR A 14 -13.13 -4.13 8.92
CA TYR A 14 -13.83 -4.94 9.92
C TYR A 14 -15.05 -5.69 9.37
N ASN A 15 -15.79 -5.07 8.44
CA ASN A 15 -16.98 -5.67 7.81
C ASN A 15 -16.81 -6.08 6.34
N ASP A 16 -15.78 -5.59 5.64
CA ASP A 16 -15.59 -5.78 4.20
C ASP A 16 -14.45 -6.74 3.87
N GLY A 17 -13.78 -7.26 4.90
CA GLY A 17 -12.81 -8.33 4.82
C GLY A 17 -11.36 -7.86 4.75
N THR A 18 -10.48 -8.85 4.73
CA THR A 18 -9.03 -8.65 4.77
C THR A 18 -8.39 -9.15 3.49
N GLY A 19 -7.40 -8.44 2.97
CA GLY A 19 -6.70 -8.90 1.79
C GLY A 19 -5.54 -8.02 1.38
N SER A 20 -4.95 -8.39 0.24
CA SER A 20 -3.90 -7.62 -0.39
C SER A 20 -4.04 -7.64 -1.91
N LYS A 21 -3.57 -6.56 -2.54
CA LYS A 21 -3.46 -6.43 -3.99
C LYS A 21 -2.02 -6.05 -4.33
N VAL A 22 -1.51 -6.64 -5.40
CA VAL A 22 -0.15 -6.40 -5.88
C VAL A 22 -0.23 -5.90 -7.31
N TYR A 23 0.43 -4.78 -7.57
CA TYR A 23 0.54 -4.18 -8.90
C TYR A 23 2.00 -4.05 -9.29
N LEU A 24 2.29 -4.24 -10.58
CA LEU A 24 3.65 -4.21 -11.11
C LEU A 24 3.81 -3.06 -12.10
N PHE A 25 4.89 -2.31 -11.93
CA PHE A 25 5.25 -1.18 -12.76
C PHE A 25 6.68 -1.29 -13.26
N LYS A 26 6.96 -0.63 -14.38
CA LYS A 26 8.31 -0.47 -14.92
C LYS A 26 8.94 0.87 -14.56
N ASP A 27 8.13 1.84 -14.15
CA ASP A 27 8.53 3.22 -13.90
C ASP A 27 8.03 3.65 -12.52
N ILE A 28 8.95 4.18 -11.70
CA ILE A 28 8.69 4.45 -10.28
C ILE A 28 7.74 5.63 -10.09
N ASN A 29 7.80 6.62 -10.98
CA ASN A 29 6.90 7.78 -10.92
C ASN A 29 5.47 7.34 -11.21
N ASN A 30 5.26 6.46 -12.18
CA ASN A 30 3.94 5.90 -12.47
C ASN A 30 3.39 5.08 -11.30
N ALA A 31 4.25 4.30 -10.63
CA ALA A 31 3.88 3.53 -9.45
C ALA A 31 3.48 4.43 -8.26
N ILE A 32 4.25 5.49 -8.00
CA ILE A 32 3.96 6.48 -6.96
C ILE A 32 2.65 7.24 -7.28
N ILE A 33 2.46 7.67 -8.53
CA ILE A 33 1.21 8.34 -8.94
C ILE A 33 0.00 7.42 -8.74
N PHE A 34 0.13 6.14 -9.09
CA PHE A 34 -0.91 5.15 -8.85
C PHE A 34 -1.20 4.98 -7.36
N ALA A 35 -0.17 4.76 -6.54
CA ALA A 35 -0.30 4.58 -5.09
C ALA A 35 -0.97 5.79 -4.41
N LYS A 36 -0.61 7.02 -4.81
CA LYS A 36 -1.24 8.25 -4.31
C LYS A 36 -2.71 8.34 -4.69
N ARG A 37 -3.09 7.87 -5.89
CA ARG A 37 -4.49 7.82 -6.30
C ARG A 37 -5.28 6.80 -5.49
N GLU A 38 -4.73 5.60 -5.27
CA GLU A 38 -5.37 4.58 -4.42
C GLU A 38 -5.57 5.09 -2.98
N ALA A 39 -4.55 5.70 -2.37
CA ALA A 39 -4.65 6.31 -1.05
C ALA A 39 -5.76 7.38 -1.00
N LYS A 40 -5.82 8.23 -2.03
CA LYS A 40 -6.83 9.27 -2.15
C LYS A 40 -8.24 8.66 -2.31
N THR A 41 -8.40 7.67 -3.17
CA THR A 41 -9.68 6.98 -3.39
C THR A 41 -10.16 6.31 -2.12
N TYR A 42 -9.28 5.63 -1.37
CA TYR A 42 -9.63 5.07 -0.07
C TYR A 42 -10.20 6.13 0.89
N LEU A 43 -9.54 7.30 1.00
CA LEU A 43 -10.03 8.38 1.85
C LEU A 43 -11.38 8.92 1.35
N GLU A 44 -11.54 9.15 0.05
CA GLU A 44 -12.76 9.69 -0.54
C GLU A 44 -13.95 8.72 -0.40
N ASP A 45 -13.77 7.45 -0.74
CA ASP A 45 -14.82 6.42 -0.69
C ASP A 45 -15.33 6.18 0.75
N ASN A 46 -14.47 6.38 1.74
CA ASN A 46 -14.81 6.26 3.16
C ASN A 46 -15.18 7.60 3.82
N SER A 47 -15.24 8.70 3.05
CA SER A 47 -15.49 10.05 3.57
C SER A 47 -14.54 10.47 4.70
N LEU A 48 -13.27 10.04 4.61
CA LEU A 48 -12.23 10.31 5.59
C LEU A 48 -11.36 11.50 5.18
N THR A 49 -10.90 12.22 6.18
CA THR A 49 -9.90 13.27 6.09
C THR A 49 -8.72 12.95 7.02
N LEU A 50 -7.63 13.70 6.90
CA LEU A 50 -6.48 13.54 7.81
C LEU A 50 -6.84 13.78 9.29
N GLU A 51 -7.89 14.57 9.55
CA GLU A 51 -8.37 14.88 10.90
C GLU A 51 -9.04 13.68 11.58
N ASP A 52 -9.55 12.72 10.79
CA ASP A 52 -10.22 11.52 11.29
C ASP A 52 -9.26 10.48 11.88
N PHE A 53 -7.95 10.75 11.88
CA PHE A 53 -6.89 9.90 12.42
C PHE A 53 -6.18 10.50 13.65
N LYS A 54 -6.85 11.41 14.38
CA LYS A 54 -6.30 12.09 15.57
C LYS A 54 -6.73 11.47 16.90
N GLY A 55 -7.49 10.38 16.86
CA GLY A 55 -7.83 9.59 18.04
C GLY A 55 -6.59 8.99 18.70
N GLN A 56 -6.72 8.63 19.98
CA GLN A 56 -5.60 8.13 20.78
C GLN A 56 -4.95 6.87 20.20
N HIS A 57 -5.74 6.05 19.49
CA HIS A 57 -5.31 4.79 18.91
C HIS A 57 -5.19 4.82 17.39
N ASP A 58 -5.55 5.95 16.75
CA ASP A 58 -5.43 6.09 15.31
C ASP A 58 -3.96 6.12 14.89
N THR A 59 -3.70 5.72 13.65
CA THR A 59 -2.38 5.88 13.01
C THR A 59 -2.57 6.41 11.61
N LEU A 60 -1.78 7.42 11.23
CA LEU A 60 -1.68 7.88 9.86
C LEU A 60 -0.25 8.34 9.56
N ASP A 61 0.47 7.54 8.78
CA ASP A 61 1.82 7.84 8.31
C ASP A 61 1.81 7.94 6.79
N ILE A 62 2.25 9.09 6.27
CA ILE A 62 2.40 9.33 4.84
C ILE A 62 3.82 9.78 4.59
N MET A 63 4.56 9.02 3.79
CA MET A 63 5.94 9.34 3.42
C MET A 63 6.10 9.20 1.91
N GLU A 64 6.76 10.18 1.30
CA GLU A 64 7.08 10.19 -0.13
C GLU A 64 8.55 10.55 -0.29
N THR A 65 9.28 9.72 -1.04
CA THR A 65 10.64 10.01 -1.49
C THR A 65 10.65 10.01 -3.02
N ASN A 66 11.79 10.33 -3.63
CA ASN A 66 11.91 10.30 -5.09
C ASN A 66 11.74 8.88 -5.69
N ASP A 67 11.87 7.85 -4.87
CA ASP A 67 11.92 6.44 -5.25
C ASP A 67 10.94 5.55 -4.45
N SER A 68 10.10 6.15 -3.59
CA SER A 68 9.13 5.39 -2.80
C SER A 68 7.92 6.21 -2.40
N TYR A 69 6.85 5.52 -2.07
CA TYR A 69 5.68 6.09 -1.42
C TYR A 69 5.14 5.10 -0.40
N TYR A 70 4.75 5.62 0.76
CA TYR A 70 4.19 4.88 1.87
C TYR A 70 2.97 5.61 2.40
N PHE A 71 1.88 4.88 2.53
CA PHE A 71 0.66 5.28 3.21
C PHE A 71 0.31 4.17 4.19
N ASN A 72 0.20 4.48 5.47
CA ASN A 72 -0.21 3.51 6.49
C ASN A 72 -1.28 4.16 7.35
N SER A 73 -2.43 3.51 7.44
CA SER A 73 -3.54 4.03 8.19
C SER A 73 -4.20 2.95 9.05
N TRP A 74 -4.54 3.35 10.27
CA TRP A 74 -5.43 2.64 11.17
C TRP A 74 -6.46 3.64 11.70
N ASN A 75 -7.74 3.39 11.43
CA ASN A 75 -8.85 4.16 11.94
C ASN A 75 -9.54 3.36 13.04
N ASP A 76 -9.35 3.74 14.30
CA ASP A 76 -9.85 3.05 15.49
C ASP A 76 -11.38 3.10 15.57
N LYS A 77 -11.99 4.18 15.06
CA LYS A 77 -13.45 4.32 15.07
C LYS A 77 -14.15 3.26 14.24
N ASN A 78 -13.56 2.89 13.10
CA ASN A 78 -14.13 1.89 12.18
C ASN A 78 -13.43 0.51 12.31
N CYS A 79 -12.33 0.43 13.05
CA CYS A 79 -11.43 -0.72 13.11
C CYS A 79 -10.87 -1.10 11.73
N ASP A 80 -10.55 -0.09 10.92
CA ASP A 80 -10.12 -0.27 9.53
C ASP A 80 -8.63 0.03 9.36
N LYS A 81 -7.95 -0.84 8.62
CA LYS A 81 -6.56 -0.69 8.18
C LYS A 81 -6.50 -0.54 6.67
N TYR A 82 -5.72 0.41 6.19
CA TYR A 82 -5.40 0.51 4.77
C TYR A 82 -3.97 1.01 4.57
N ASN A 83 -3.16 0.17 3.93
CA ASN A 83 -1.74 0.39 3.74
C ASN A 83 -1.36 0.27 2.27
N ILE A 84 -0.50 1.18 1.81
CA ILE A 84 0.11 1.14 0.48
C ILE A 84 1.61 1.36 0.61
N VAL A 85 2.40 0.52 -0.03
CA VAL A 85 3.85 0.71 -0.13
C VAL A 85 4.32 0.49 -1.56
N VAL A 86 5.24 1.35 -2.00
CA VAL A 86 5.91 1.28 -3.30
C VAL A 86 7.39 0.97 -3.08
N TYR A 87 7.89 -0.09 -3.72
CA TYR A 87 9.30 -0.49 -3.60
C TYR A 87 9.80 -1.22 -4.85
N GLU A 88 11.10 -1.14 -5.10
CA GLU A 88 11.77 -1.96 -6.11
C GLU A 88 12.06 -3.36 -5.57
N GLN A 89 11.86 -4.39 -6.39
CA GLN A 89 12.17 -5.78 -5.99
C GLN A 89 12.69 -6.60 -7.16
N GLU A 90 13.85 -7.25 -7.02
CA GLU A 90 14.29 -8.24 -8.00
C GLU A 90 13.36 -9.48 -8.00
N PHE A 91 12.80 -9.85 -9.15
CA PHE A 91 12.17 -11.16 -9.30
C PHE A 91 13.23 -12.26 -9.27
N LYS A 92 13.17 -13.10 -8.24
CA LYS A 92 13.96 -14.33 -8.16
C LYS A 92 12.98 -15.49 -8.21
N ASP A 93 13.09 -16.31 -9.25
CA ASP A 93 12.39 -17.58 -9.28
C ASP A 93 12.82 -18.42 -8.08
N LYS A 94 11.87 -19.15 -7.50
CA LYS A 94 12.20 -20.27 -6.62
C LYS A 94 12.94 -21.30 -7.47
N THR A 95 14.26 -21.30 -7.41
CA THR A 95 15.06 -22.42 -7.91
C THR A 95 14.71 -23.63 -7.06
N THR A 96 13.76 -24.42 -7.55
CA THR A 96 13.50 -25.73 -6.98
C THR A 96 14.69 -26.56 -7.43
N LYS A 97 15.66 -26.81 -6.54
CA LYS A 97 16.66 -27.84 -6.80
C LYS A 97 15.86 -29.13 -7.03
N LEU A 98 15.74 -29.55 -8.28
CA LEU A 98 15.32 -30.90 -8.61
C LEU A 98 16.39 -31.81 -8.00
N ILE A 99 16.07 -32.39 -6.86
CA ILE A 99 16.87 -33.44 -6.26
C ILE A 99 16.55 -34.68 -7.10
N ASN A 100 17.48 -35.04 -7.98
CA ASN A 100 17.43 -36.29 -8.75
C ASN A 100 17.59 -37.50 -7.84
#